data_AF-A0A6A3CQS5-F1
#
_entry.id   AF-A0A6A3CQS5-F1
#
_cell.length_a   1.000
_cell.length_b   1.000
_cell.length_c   1.000
_cell.angle_alpha   90.00
_cell.angle_beta   90.00
_cell.angle_gamma   90.00
#
_symmetry.space_group_name_H-M   'P 1'
#
loop_
_entity.id
_entity.type
_entity.pdbx_description
1 polymer ?
#
loop_
_entity_poly.entity_id
_entity_poly.type
_entity_poly.pdbx_seq_one_letter_code
_entity_poly.pdbx_strand_id
1 'polypeptide(L)'
;MSFIDEFQTDLEALPHILQKKYALMRDLDRSLQEIVRENEQRCEQEIEDIKRGVRTETIRFSDEALDEQKHGIRIADEKVALAIQTYDLVRAPAPSPDGTTKSGRPSQSGRGGRKKTRLAAVAAASENPTGMELDLPVDPNEPTYCLCNQVSYGEMVACDNPNCKIEWFHFGCVDLREQPRGKWYCSDCAVMKNRRKGRSR
;
A
#
# COMPACT_ATOMS: atom_id res chain seq x y z
N MET A 1 -37.29 -10.79 -19.23
CA MET A 1 -36.19 -11.60 -18.67
C MET A 1 -36.32 -11.53 -17.16
N SER A 2 -36.21 -12.66 -16.48
CA SER A 2 -36.30 -12.68 -15.02
C SER A 2 -35.00 -12.13 -14.42
N PHE A 3 -35.07 -11.61 -13.21
CA PHE A 3 -33.90 -11.17 -12.43
C PHE A 3 -32.81 -12.26 -12.33
N ILE A 4 -33.24 -13.52 -12.28
CA ILE A 4 -32.37 -14.69 -12.21
C ILE A 4 -31.63 -14.90 -13.54
N ASP A 5 -32.29 -14.67 -14.69
CA ASP A 5 -31.64 -14.79 -16.01
C ASP A 5 -30.55 -13.72 -16.19
N GLU A 6 -30.77 -12.51 -15.69
CA GLU A 6 -29.79 -11.41 -15.72
C GLU A 6 -28.59 -11.74 -14.83
N PHE A 7 -28.84 -12.18 -13.59
CA PHE A 7 -27.80 -12.60 -12.65
C PHE A 7 -26.98 -13.81 -13.15
N GLN A 8 -27.64 -14.79 -13.77
CA GLN A 8 -27.00 -15.95 -14.39
C GLN A 8 -26.08 -15.52 -15.54
N THR A 9 -26.54 -14.61 -16.39
CA THR A 9 -25.77 -14.07 -17.52
C THR A 9 -24.51 -13.33 -17.03
N ASP A 10 -24.65 -12.54 -15.96
CA ASP A 10 -23.53 -11.80 -15.37
C ASP A 10 -22.46 -12.75 -14.77
N LEU A 11 -22.90 -13.81 -14.08
CA LEU A 11 -21.99 -14.82 -13.52
C LEU A 11 -21.25 -15.62 -14.59
N GLU A 12 -21.91 -15.96 -15.70
CA GLU A 12 -21.29 -16.68 -16.81
C GLU A 12 -20.26 -15.83 -17.57
N ALA A 13 -20.48 -14.51 -17.66
CA ALA A 13 -19.54 -13.60 -18.30
C ALA A 13 -18.32 -13.26 -17.41
N LEU A 14 -18.46 -13.34 -16.08
CA LEU A 14 -17.47 -12.87 -15.12
C LEU A 14 -16.07 -13.51 -15.29
N PRO A 15 -15.90 -14.84 -15.46
CA PRO A 15 -14.58 -15.44 -15.67
C PRO A 15 -13.85 -14.89 -16.90
N HIS A 16 -14.57 -14.65 -17.99
CA HIS A 16 -14.01 -14.09 -19.21
C HIS A 16 -13.63 -12.60 -19.05
N ILE A 17 -14.43 -11.84 -18.29
CA ILE A 17 -14.13 -10.44 -17.97
C ILE A 17 -12.88 -10.35 -17.10
N LEU A 18 -12.79 -11.18 -16.06
CA LEU A 18 -11.62 -11.25 -15.18
C LEU A 18 -10.37 -11.65 -15.96
N GLN A 19 -10.44 -12.69 -16.79
CA GLN A 19 -9.32 -13.13 -17.62
C GLN A 19 -8.78 -11.99 -18.49
N LYS A 20 -9.66 -11.21 -19.13
CA LYS A 20 -9.25 -10.03 -19.93
C LYS A 20 -8.61 -8.95 -19.07
N LYS A 21 -9.18 -8.64 -17.90
CA LYS A 21 -8.64 -7.62 -16.99
C LYS A 21 -7.27 -8.02 -16.44
N TYR A 22 -7.07 -9.27 -16.04
CA TYR A 22 -5.77 -9.77 -15.59
C TYR A 22 -4.73 -9.88 -16.72
N ALA A 23 -5.15 -10.16 -17.96
CA ALA A 23 -4.24 -10.09 -19.11
C ALA A 23 -3.73 -8.65 -19.31
N LEU A 24 -4.64 -7.68 -19.35
CA LEU A 24 -4.28 -6.27 -19.49
C LEU A 24 -3.40 -5.77 -18.34
N MET A 25 -3.70 -6.17 -17.10
CA MET A 25 -2.90 -5.80 -15.92
C MET A 25 -1.44 -6.29 -16.06
N ARG A 26 -1.24 -7.52 -16.52
CA ARG A 26 0.10 -8.07 -16.78
C ARG A 26 0.83 -7.38 -17.93
N ASP A 27 0.10 -6.93 -18.96
CA ASP A 27 0.69 -6.19 -20.07
C ASP A 27 1.15 -4.79 -19.61
N LEU A 28 0.33 -4.11 -18.80
CA LEU A 28 0.69 -2.84 -18.16
C LEU A 28 1.85 -3.02 -17.17
N ASP A 29 1.90 -4.12 -16.41
CA ASP A 29 3.03 -4.46 -15.53
C ASP A 29 4.34 -4.53 -16.30
N ARG A 30 4.32 -5.26 -17.43
CA ARG A 30 5.49 -5.43 -18.29
C ARG A 30 5.95 -4.09 -18.87
N SER A 31 5.02 -3.29 -19.38
CA SER A 31 5.33 -1.97 -19.94
C SER A 31 5.90 -1.03 -18.88
N LEU A 32 5.36 -1.03 -17.66
CA LEU A 32 5.89 -0.23 -16.55
C LEU A 32 7.31 -0.67 -16.17
N GLN A 33 7.56 -1.99 -16.08
CA GLN A 33 8.89 -2.53 -15.78
C GLN A 33 9.92 -2.13 -16.83
N GLU A 34 9.55 -2.12 -18.11
CA GLU A 34 10.41 -1.69 -19.20
C GLU A 34 10.79 -0.21 -19.07
N ILE A 35 9.82 0.67 -18.84
CA ILE A 35 10.05 2.12 -18.64
C ILE A 35 10.94 2.37 -17.41
N VAL A 36 10.72 1.64 -16.31
CA VAL A 36 11.55 1.78 -15.10
C VAL A 36 12.99 1.37 -15.40
N ARG A 37 13.20 0.23 -16.08
CA ARG A 37 14.53 -0.24 -16.47
C ARG A 37 15.25 0.75 -17.39
N GLU A 38 14.55 1.34 -18.35
CA GLU A 38 15.11 2.34 -19.26
C GLU A 38 15.49 3.64 -18.55
N ASN A 39 14.65 4.10 -17.62
CA ASN A 39 14.95 5.28 -16.79
C ASN A 39 16.17 5.03 -15.89
N GLU A 40 16.26 3.85 -15.28
CA GLU A 40 17.41 3.46 -14.44
C GLU A 40 18.70 3.44 -15.27
N GLN A 41 18.68 2.77 -16.43
CA GLN A 41 19.82 2.72 -17.34
C GLN A 41 20.26 4.12 -17.82
N ARG A 42 19.31 5.02 -18.10
CA ARG A 42 19.62 6.40 -18.49
C ARG A 42 20.27 7.18 -17.34
N CYS A 43 19.74 7.04 -16.13
CA CYS A 43 20.31 7.66 -14.92
C CYS A 43 21.74 7.17 -14.67
N GLU A 44 21.98 5.86 -14.77
CA GLU A 44 23.31 5.27 -14.64
C GLU A 44 24.29 5.81 -15.69
N GLN A 45 23.85 5.91 -16.94
CA GLN A 45 24.67 6.46 -18.02
C GLN A 45 25.03 7.93 -17.76
N GLU A 46 24.06 8.76 -17.34
CA GLU A 46 24.33 10.16 -16.99
C GLU A 46 25.32 10.28 -15.82
N ILE A 47 25.22 9.40 -14.82
CA ILE A 47 26.16 9.32 -13.70
C ILE A 47 27.55 8.93 -14.19
N GLU A 48 27.67 7.94 -15.09
CA GLU A 48 28.95 7.56 -15.68
C GLU A 48 29.60 8.69 -16.49
N ASP A 49 28.82 9.42 -17.29
CA ASP A 49 29.31 10.52 -18.10
C ASP A 49 29.83 11.68 -17.23
N ILE A 50 29.15 11.96 -16.11
CA ILE A 50 29.60 12.92 -15.09
C ILE A 50 30.91 12.42 -14.45
N LYS A 51 30.99 11.14 -14.05
CA LYS A 51 32.21 10.55 -13.46
C LYS A 51 33.41 10.62 -14.41
N ARG A 52 33.17 10.47 -15.72
CA ARG A 52 34.21 10.59 -16.76
C ARG A 52 34.61 12.03 -17.06
N GLY A 53 33.96 13.03 -16.43
CA GLY A 53 34.22 14.44 -16.66
C GLY A 53 33.75 14.94 -18.04
N VAL A 54 32.89 14.17 -18.71
CA VAL A 54 32.37 14.49 -20.06
C VAL A 54 31.22 15.51 -19.98
N ARG A 55 30.48 15.51 -18.87
CA ARG A 55 29.40 16.47 -18.58
C ARG A 55 29.74 17.32 -17.35
N THR A 56 29.77 18.64 -17.54
CA THR A 56 30.03 19.64 -16.48
C THR A 56 28.80 20.49 -16.13
N GLU A 57 27.69 20.33 -16.87
CA GLU A 57 26.47 21.11 -16.67
C GLU A 57 25.52 20.47 -15.64
N THR A 58 24.82 21.36 -14.92
CA THR A 58 23.82 21.06 -13.88
C THR A 58 22.95 19.84 -14.20
N ILE A 59 22.78 18.95 -13.22
CA ILE A 59 21.91 17.76 -13.25
C ILE A 59 20.46 18.19 -13.56
N ARG A 60 20.14 18.33 -14.84
CA ARG A 60 18.80 18.49 -15.37
C ARG A 60 18.59 17.34 -16.33
N PHE A 61 17.69 16.45 -15.97
CA PHE A 61 17.21 15.41 -16.87
C PHE A 61 16.71 16.05 -18.16
N SER A 62 16.91 15.36 -19.28
CA SER A 62 16.33 15.78 -20.55
C SER A 62 14.80 15.82 -20.44
N ASP A 63 14.17 16.70 -21.22
CA ASP A 63 12.69 16.76 -21.28
C ASP A 63 12.10 15.38 -21.67
N GLU A 64 12.84 14.61 -22.48
CA GLU A 64 12.52 13.22 -22.83
C GLU A 64 12.45 12.29 -21.61
N ALA A 65 13.43 12.33 -20.71
CA ALA A 65 13.44 11.50 -19.51
C ALA A 65 12.30 11.87 -18.55
N LEU A 66 11.98 13.16 -18.45
CA LEU A 66 10.83 13.60 -17.66
C LEU A 66 9.50 13.12 -18.26
N ASP A 67 9.39 13.09 -19.59
CA ASP A 67 8.18 12.63 -20.27
C ASP A 67 8.00 11.10 -20.20
N GLU A 68 9.09 10.34 -20.27
CA GLU A 68 9.14 8.90 -19.96
C GLU A 68 8.71 8.63 -18.52
N GLN A 69 9.22 9.38 -17.54
CA GLN A 69 8.82 9.22 -16.15
C GLN A 69 7.33 9.53 -15.93
N LYS A 70 6.81 10.59 -16.55
CA LYS A 70 5.36 10.88 -16.54
C LYS A 70 4.56 9.76 -17.21
N HIS A 71 5.10 9.13 -18.25
CA HIS A 71 4.46 8.00 -18.90
C HIS A 71 4.34 6.80 -17.97
N GLY A 72 5.41 6.47 -17.24
CA GLY A 72 5.40 5.43 -16.21
C GLY A 72 4.35 5.69 -15.13
N ILE A 73 4.22 6.94 -14.65
CA ILE A 73 3.19 7.31 -13.67
C ILE A 73 1.78 7.06 -14.21
N ARG A 74 1.50 7.43 -15.47
CA ARG A 74 0.18 7.19 -16.09
C ARG A 74 -0.17 5.70 -16.16
N ILE A 75 0.81 4.85 -16.49
CA ILE A 75 0.60 3.39 -16.54
C ILE A 75 0.35 2.84 -15.13
N ALA A 76 1.09 3.32 -14.13
CA ALA A 76 0.87 2.92 -12.74
C ALA A 76 -0.54 3.30 -12.25
N ASP A 77 -1.02 4.50 -12.56
CA ASP A 77 -2.38 4.94 -12.22
C ASP A 77 -3.45 4.08 -12.91
N GLU A 78 -3.26 3.77 -14.20
CA GLU A 78 -4.17 2.90 -14.95
C GLU A 78 -4.23 1.49 -14.36
N LYS A 79 -3.10 0.94 -13.93
CA LYS A 79 -3.04 -0.35 -13.23
C LYS A 79 -3.81 -0.34 -11.93
N VAL A 80 -3.64 0.70 -11.11
CA VAL A 80 -4.38 0.83 -9.84
C VAL A 80 -5.88 0.91 -10.12
N ALA A 81 -6.29 1.70 -11.11
CA ALA A 81 -7.69 1.80 -11.50
C ALA A 81 -8.24 0.45 -12.00
N LEU A 82 -7.47 -0.30 -12.77
CA LEU A 82 -7.85 -1.62 -13.27
C LEU A 82 -7.95 -2.65 -12.13
N ALA A 83 -7.05 -2.61 -11.17
CA ALA A 83 -7.08 -3.46 -9.98
C ALA A 83 -8.33 -3.20 -9.13
N ILE A 84 -8.65 -1.92 -8.88
CA ILE A 84 -9.88 -1.52 -8.15
C ILE A 84 -11.12 -2.05 -8.89
N GLN A 85 -11.23 -1.81 -10.20
CA GLN A 85 -12.36 -2.32 -10.99
C GLN A 85 -12.47 -3.85 -10.94
N THR A 86 -11.34 -4.56 -10.97
CA THR A 86 -11.34 -6.03 -10.92
C THR A 86 -11.77 -6.53 -9.55
N TYR A 87 -11.30 -5.89 -8.49
CA TYR A 87 -11.70 -6.19 -7.12
C TYR A 87 -13.19 -5.94 -6.89
N ASP A 88 -13.71 -4.80 -7.37
CA ASP A 88 -15.12 -4.46 -7.22
C ASP A 88 -16.06 -5.41 -7.99
N LEU A 89 -15.63 -5.90 -9.16
CA LEU A 89 -16.37 -6.91 -9.92
C LEU A 89 -16.51 -8.24 -9.18
N VAL A 90 -15.48 -8.65 -8.44
CA VAL A 90 -15.51 -9.87 -7.62
C VAL A 90 -16.25 -9.62 -6.30
N ARG A 91 -16.16 -8.40 -5.77
CA ARG A 91 -16.78 -8.00 -4.49
C ARG A 91 -18.28 -7.77 -4.60
N ALA A 92 -18.79 -7.43 -5.80
CA ALA A 92 -20.21 -7.15 -6.04
C ALA A 92 -21.10 -8.11 -5.23
N PRO A 93 -21.74 -7.63 -4.15
CA PRO A 93 -22.46 -8.51 -3.24
C PRO A 93 -23.66 -9.09 -3.96
N ALA A 94 -23.98 -10.34 -3.62
CA ALA A 94 -25.29 -10.92 -3.86
C ALA A 94 -26.40 -9.88 -3.58
N PRO A 95 -27.46 -9.86 -4.39
CA PRO A 95 -28.55 -8.92 -4.20
C PRO A 95 -29.11 -9.07 -2.79
N SER A 96 -29.07 -8.02 -1.98
CA SER A 96 -29.85 -7.98 -0.75
C SER A 96 -31.34 -8.03 -1.14
N PRO A 97 -32.16 -8.88 -0.49
CA PRO A 97 -33.55 -9.11 -0.90
C PRO A 97 -34.52 -8.03 -0.41
N ASP A 98 -34.07 -6.81 -0.15
CA ASP A 98 -34.94 -5.71 0.28
C ASP A 98 -34.97 -4.61 -0.78
N GLY A 99 -36.04 -4.66 -1.56
CA GLY A 99 -36.35 -3.68 -2.58
C GLY A 99 -36.60 -2.29 -1.99
N THR A 100 -36.26 -1.26 -2.76
CA THR A 100 -37.17 -0.15 -3.02
C THR A 100 -36.69 0.57 -4.28
N THR A 101 -37.49 0.41 -5.32
CA THR A 101 -37.50 1.22 -6.53
C THR A 101 -37.54 2.71 -6.21
N LYS A 102 -36.63 3.51 -6.78
CA LYS A 102 -37.01 4.83 -7.30
C LYS A 102 -36.12 5.27 -8.45
N SER A 103 -36.72 5.15 -9.62
CA SER A 103 -36.39 5.83 -10.86
C SER A 103 -36.34 7.34 -10.66
N GLY A 104 -35.30 8.00 -11.18
CA GLY A 104 -35.18 9.46 -11.21
C GLY A 104 -34.31 9.90 -12.38
N ARG A 105 -34.98 10.32 -13.46
CA ARG A 105 -34.42 10.80 -14.74
C ARG A 105 -33.57 12.08 -14.55
N PRO A 106 -32.57 12.39 -15.40
CA PRO A 106 -31.75 13.59 -15.26
C PRO A 106 -32.41 14.82 -15.91
N SER A 107 -32.23 15.98 -15.30
CA SER A 107 -32.58 17.29 -15.85
C SER A 107 -31.31 18.13 -16.03
N GLN A 108 -31.15 18.70 -17.22
CA GLN A 108 -30.03 19.54 -17.64
C GLN A 108 -30.32 21.01 -17.32
N SER A 109 -29.38 21.70 -16.65
CA SER A 109 -28.95 23.11 -16.82
C SER A 109 -28.19 23.51 -15.54
N GLY A 110 -27.12 24.31 -15.50
CA GLY A 110 -26.36 25.02 -16.50
C GLY A 110 -25.18 25.74 -15.81
N ARG A 111 -24.16 26.09 -16.61
CA ARG A 111 -23.20 27.21 -16.48
C ARG A 111 -22.49 27.50 -15.14
N GLY A 112 -21.15 27.34 -15.18
CA GLY A 112 -20.22 28.46 -14.97
C GLY A 112 -19.25 28.40 -13.78
N GLY A 113 -17.96 28.65 -14.04
CA GLY A 113 -17.15 29.52 -13.15
C GLY A 113 -16.04 28.91 -12.27
N ARG A 114 -14.87 28.68 -12.85
CA ARG A 114 -13.52 29.18 -12.44
C ARG A 114 -13.04 29.05 -10.95
N LYS A 115 -12.05 28.15 -10.77
CA LYS A 115 -10.79 28.22 -9.95
C LYS A 115 -10.84 28.48 -8.42
N LYS A 116 -10.31 27.53 -7.62
CA LYS A 116 -9.02 27.58 -6.86
C LYS A 116 -8.98 26.57 -5.70
N THR A 117 -7.88 25.82 -5.64
CA THR A 117 -7.06 25.45 -4.47
C THR A 117 -7.71 25.47 -3.07
N ARG A 118 -7.77 24.31 -2.40
CA ARG A 118 -7.03 24.02 -1.14
C ARG A 118 -7.31 22.61 -0.63
N LEU A 119 -6.25 22.07 -0.05
CA LEU A 119 -6.14 20.88 0.79
C LEU A 119 -7.05 20.99 2.03
N ALA A 120 -7.68 19.90 2.45
CA ALA A 120 -7.46 19.22 3.75
C ALA A 120 -8.67 18.38 4.20
N ALA A 121 -8.36 17.10 4.46
CA ALA A 121 -8.79 16.25 5.57
C ALA A 121 -10.29 15.92 5.81
N VAL A 122 -10.60 14.61 5.76
CA VAL A 122 -11.15 13.75 6.84
C VAL A 122 -10.96 12.29 6.36
N ALA A 123 -10.12 11.43 6.93
CA ALA A 123 -10.16 10.75 8.25
C ALA A 123 -11.46 9.96 8.51
N ALA A 124 -11.45 8.65 8.23
CA ALA A 124 -11.84 7.54 9.13
C ALA A 124 -12.24 6.24 8.38
N ALA A 125 -11.97 5.10 9.04
CA ALA A 125 -12.22 3.68 8.68
C ALA A 125 -11.15 3.07 7.73
N SER A 126 -10.07 2.40 8.18
CA SER A 126 -9.87 1.40 9.25
C SER A 126 -10.70 0.14 9.10
N GLU A 127 -10.44 -0.66 8.05
CA GLU A 127 -10.60 -2.13 8.04
C GLU A 127 -9.54 -2.72 7.11
N ASN A 128 -8.65 -3.54 7.68
CA ASN A 128 -7.49 -4.13 7.03
C ASN A 128 -7.82 -5.56 6.55
N PRO A 129 -7.64 -5.88 5.25
CA PRO A 129 -7.35 -7.25 4.87
C PRO A 129 -6.07 -7.30 4.01
N THR A 130 -4.92 -6.94 4.56
CA THR A 130 -3.62 -7.28 3.94
C THR A 130 -3.25 -8.72 4.28
N GLY A 131 -3.71 -9.64 3.44
CA GLY A 131 -3.24 -11.01 3.33
C GLY A 131 -3.07 -11.38 1.87
N MET A 132 -2.30 -10.58 1.13
CA MET A 132 -1.81 -10.94 -0.20
C MET A 132 -0.29 -11.07 -0.13
N GLU A 133 0.17 -12.31 -0.13
CA GLU A 133 1.57 -12.70 -0.22
C GLU A 133 2.06 -12.35 -1.62
N LEU A 134 2.66 -11.16 -1.75
CA LEU A 134 3.53 -10.86 -2.87
C LEU A 134 4.85 -11.56 -2.56
N ASP A 135 5.12 -12.67 -3.24
CA ASP A 135 6.42 -13.37 -3.26
C ASP A 135 7.46 -12.51 -3.99
N LEU A 136 7.80 -11.37 -3.39
CA LEU A 136 9.12 -10.77 -3.53
C LEU A 136 10.03 -11.60 -2.60
N PRO A 137 11.23 -12.01 -3.07
CA PRO A 137 12.18 -12.69 -2.20
C PRO A 137 12.43 -11.82 -0.97
N VAL A 138 11.93 -12.27 0.18
CA VAL A 138 12.09 -11.60 1.47
C VAL A 138 13.58 -11.42 1.70
N ASP A 139 14.01 -10.16 1.80
CA ASP A 139 15.40 -9.79 2.02
C ASP A 139 15.92 -10.55 3.27
N PRO A 140 16.92 -11.44 3.12
CA PRO A 140 17.44 -12.24 4.23
C PRO A 140 18.09 -11.44 5.37
N ASN A 141 18.22 -10.11 5.23
CA ASN A 141 18.92 -9.25 6.16
C ASN A 141 18.00 -8.34 7.00
N GLU A 142 16.67 -8.54 6.99
CA GLU A 142 15.80 -7.76 7.88
C GLU A 142 15.96 -8.23 9.35
N PRO A 143 16.42 -7.35 10.27
CA PRO A 143 16.61 -7.72 11.68
C PRO A 143 15.28 -8.12 12.31
N THR A 144 15.28 -9.25 13.03
CA THR A 144 14.10 -9.76 13.73
C THR A 144 14.01 -9.17 15.12
N TYR A 145 12.78 -8.83 15.52
CA TYR A 145 12.44 -8.19 16.79
C TYR A 145 11.37 -8.98 17.53
N CYS A 146 11.05 -8.53 18.74
CA CYS A 146 10.07 -9.12 19.64
C CYS A 146 10.37 -10.58 20.05
N LEU A 147 9.52 -11.11 20.93
CA LEU A 147 9.51 -12.49 21.41
C LEU A 147 9.22 -13.50 20.29
N CYS A 148 8.60 -13.04 19.20
CA CYS A 148 8.18 -13.85 18.06
C CYS A 148 9.26 -13.97 16.99
N ASN A 149 10.40 -13.29 17.14
CA ASN A 149 11.50 -13.28 16.17
C ASN A 149 11.01 -12.95 14.74
N GLN A 150 10.04 -12.04 14.63
CA GLN A 150 9.52 -11.56 13.34
C GLN A 150 10.07 -10.17 13.05
N VAL A 151 9.98 -9.75 11.80
CA VAL A 151 10.31 -8.39 11.35
C VAL A 151 9.44 -7.34 12.04
N SER A 152 9.80 -6.07 11.91
CA SER A 152 8.96 -4.98 12.41
C SER A 152 7.65 -4.91 11.62
N TYR A 153 6.51 -5.05 12.28
CA TYR A 153 5.20 -4.92 11.65
C TYR A 153 4.22 -4.17 12.56
N GLY A 154 3.38 -3.31 11.97
CA GLY A 154 2.35 -2.56 12.71
C GLY A 154 2.91 -1.66 13.81
N GLU A 155 2.21 -1.57 14.94
CA GLU A 155 2.61 -0.76 16.11
C GLU A 155 3.59 -1.53 17.01
N MET A 156 4.70 -0.86 17.35
CA MET A 156 5.77 -1.42 18.19
C MET A 156 6.11 -0.51 19.38
N VAL A 157 6.53 -1.12 20.48
CA VAL A 157 6.97 -0.47 21.71
C VAL A 157 8.44 -0.80 22.00
N ALA A 158 9.21 0.19 22.41
CA ALA A 158 10.58 0.01 22.86
C ALA A 158 10.64 -0.21 24.38
N CYS A 159 11.49 -1.13 24.85
CA CYS A 159 11.75 -1.35 26.26
C CYS A 159 12.78 -0.33 26.77
N ASP A 160 12.41 0.46 27.79
CA ASP A 160 13.26 1.50 28.41
C ASP A 160 14.46 0.96 29.23
N ASN A 161 14.72 -0.35 29.20
CA ASN A 161 15.89 -0.93 29.85
C ASN A 161 17.05 -0.99 28.84
N PRO A 162 18.14 -0.24 29.03
CA PRO A 162 19.29 -0.22 28.10
C PRO A 162 20.05 -1.55 28.03
N ASN A 163 19.75 -2.50 28.93
CA ASN A 163 20.31 -3.85 28.91
C ASN A 163 19.33 -4.88 28.32
N CYS A 164 18.26 -4.45 27.64
CA CYS A 164 17.33 -5.36 26.97
C CYS A 164 17.96 -5.86 25.67
N LYS A 165 17.89 -7.16 25.39
CA LYS A 165 18.49 -7.76 24.20
C LYS A 165 17.70 -7.53 22.90
N ILE A 166 16.38 -7.39 23.03
CA ILE A 166 15.45 -7.35 21.89
C ILE A 166 15.04 -5.90 21.59
N GLU A 167 14.96 -5.07 22.63
CA GLU A 167 14.61 -3.64 22.61
C GLU A 167 13.21 -3.31 22.08
N TRP A 168 12.70 -4.00 21.06
CA TRP A 168 11.45 -3.69 20.34
C TRP A 168 10.45 -4.84 20.36
N PHE A 169 9.18 -4.52 20.60
CA PHE A 169 8.11 -5.51 20.73
C PHE A 169 6.84 -5.06 20.01
N HIS A 170 6.13 -5.99 19.35
CA HIS A 170 4.84 -5.69 18.73
C HIS A 170 3.74 -5.59 19.78
N PHE A 171 2.81 -4.66 19.59
CA PHE A 171 1.69 -4.42 20.50
C PHE A 171 0.90 -5.71 20.80
N GLY A 172 0.55 -6.48 19.76
CA GLY A 172 -0.17 -7.74 19.90
C GLY A 172 0.62 -8.86 20.62
N CYS A 173 1.95 -8.81 20.61
CA CYS A 173 2.78 -9.80 21.30
C CYS A 173 2.98 -9.49 22.78
N VAL A 174 2.72 -8.26 23.22
CA VAL A 174 2.85 -7.82 24.62
C VAL A 174 1.54 -7.26 25.19
N ASP A 175 0.41 -7.62 24.56
CA ASP A 175 -0.95 -7.25 24.93
C ASP A 175 -1.17 -5.73 25.10
N LEU A 176 -0.42 -4.92 24.36
CA LEU A 176 -0.68 -3.49 24.25
C LEU A 176 -1.68 -3.23 23.15
N ARG A 177 -2.60 -2.30 23.39
CA ARG A 177 -3.57 -1.81 22.39
C ARG A 177 -3.38 -0.35 22.03
N GLU A 178 -2.62 0.38 22.86
CA GLU A 178 -2.34 1.80 22.69
C GLU A 178 -0.93 2.08 23.21
N GLN A 179 -0.34 3.18 22.73
CA GLN A 179 0.97 3.62 23.16
C GLN A 179 0.97 3.90 24.68
N PRO A 180 1.83 3.22 25.46
CA PRO A 180 1.89 3.44 26.90
C PRO A 180 2.35 4.86 27.20
N ARG A 181 1.62 5.57 28.06
CA ARG A 181 2.01 6.91 28.51
C ARG A 181 3.13 6.80 29.55
N GLY A 182 4.37 6.93 29.11
CA GLY A 182 5.56 6.94 29.96
C GLY A 182 6.51 5.78 29.69
N LYS A 183 7.30 5.40 30.69
CA LYS A 183 8.32 4.35 30.54
C LYS A 183 7.71 2.96 30.54
N TRP A 184 7.98 2.18 29.50
CA TRP A 184 7.53 0.80 29.35
C TRP A 184 8.69 -0.20 29.42
N TYR A 185 8.42 -1.36 29.99
CA TYR A 185 9.40 -2.43 30.17
C TYR A 185 8.78 -3.76 29.75
N CYS A 186 9.53 -4.58 29.02
CA CYS A 186 9.08 -5.93 28.67
C CYS A 186 8.97 -6.84 29.90
N SER A 187 8.25 -7.97 29.78
CA SER A 187 7.99 -8.92 30.86
C SER A 187 9.26 -9.32 31.63
N ASP A 188 10.37 -9.55 30.93
CA ASP A 188 11.65 -9.91 31.57
C ASP A 188 12.28 -8.75 32.35
N CYS A 189 12.22 -7.54 31.79
CA CYS A 189 12.79 -6.34 32.41
C CYS A 189 11.94 -5.86 33.60
N ALA A 190 10.62 -6.04 33.53
CA ALA A 190 9.69 -5.72 34.62
C ALA A 190 9.94 -6.62 35.85
N VAL A 191 10.15 -7.93 35.65
CA VAL A 191 10.45 -8.88 36.74
C VAL A 191 11.78 -8.55 37.44
N MET A 192 12.82 -8.19 36.68
CA MET A 192 14.11 -7.79 37.27
C MET A 192 14.01 -6.54 38.15
N LYS A 193 13.20 -5.55 37.73
CA LYS A 193 12.99 -4.31 38.49
C LYS A 193 12.28 -4.59 39.83
N ASN A 194 11.33 -5.52 39.84
CA ASN A 194 10.62 -5.91 41.06
C ASN A 194 11.50 -6.69 42.04
N ARG A 195 12.41 -7.53 41.57
CA ARG A 195 13.37 -8.25 42.45
C ARG A 195 14.35 -7.30 43.16
N ARG A 196 14.80 -6.23 42.51
CA ARG A 196 15.68 -5.23 43.14
C ARG A 196 14.98 -4.44 44.25
N LYS A 197 13.66 -4.26 44.16
CA LYS A 197 12.85 -3.57 45.19
C LYS A 197 12.60 -4.41 46.45
N GLY A 198 12.70 -5.73 46.37
CA GLY A 198 12.50 -6.64 47.50
C GLY A 198 13.75 -6.95 48.34
N ARG A 199 14.94 -6.54 47.90
CA ARG A 199 16.22 -6.84 48.58
C ARG A 199 16.83 -5.64 49.34
N SER A 200 16.07 -4.55 49.43
CA SER A 200 16.38 -3.36 50.22
C SER A 200 15.38 -3.22 51.39
N ARG A 201 15.34 -4.24 52.24
CA ARG A 201 14.77 -4.21 53.59
C ARG A 201 15.69 -4.98 54.51
#